data_AF-A0A8T5UD29-F1
#
_entry.id   AF-A0A8T5UD29-F1
#
_cell.length_a   1.000
_cell.length_b   1.000
_cell.length_c   1.000
_cell.angle_alpha   90.00
_cell.angle_beta   90.00
_cell.angle_gamma   90.00
#
_symmetry.space_group_name_H-M   'P 1'
#
loop_
_entity.id
_entity.type
_entity.pdbx_description
1 polymer ?
#
loop_
_entity_poly.entity_id
_entity_poly.type
_entity_poly.pdbx_seq_one_letter_code
_entity_poly.pdbx_strand_id
1 'polypeptide(L)'
;MEGFLPIMKEKFKEKIEIKEDKQNLTITLIVKGDIFGKFLYPDEIPIILKLYGGLREDIQMEIKANEKEQKVDIILENEEDFKKIQSTMKNIWENAVDMLAELLKGNYEIIKDVPNIDN
;
A
#
# COMPACT_ATOMS: atom_id res chain seq x y z
N MET A 1 4.29 24.17 13.83
CA MET A 1 3.82 22.83 13.43
C MET A 1 3.93 22.55 11.92
N GLU A 2 4.28 23.53 11.07
CA GLU A 2 4.33 23.35 9.60
C GLU A 2 5.46 22.46 9.05
N GLY A 3 6.47 22.09 9.86
CA GLY A 3 7.58 21.22 9.43
C GLY A 3 7.43 19.73 9.75
N PHE A 4 6.41 19.33 10.52
CA PHE A 4 6.31 17.94 11.01
C PHE A 4 5.78 16.96 9.97
N LEU A 5 4.88 17.42 9.09
CA LEU A 5 4.24 16.59 8.07
C LEU A 5 5.21 16.10 6.97
N PRO A 6 6.07 16.97 6.39
CA PRO A 6 7.10 16.51 5.44
C PRO A 6 8.02 15.48 6.07
N ILE A 7 8.45 15.71 7.33
CA ILE A 7 9.33 14.81 8.07
C ILE A 7 8.65 13.46 8.33
N MET A 8 7.36 13.43 8.66
CA MET A 8 6.61 12.18 8.83
C MET A 8 6.45 11.42 7.52
N LYS A 9 6.15 12.12 6.40
CA LYS A 9 6.09 11.51 5.06
C LYS A 9 7.44 10.90 4.68
N GLU A 10 8.53 11.59 4.98
CA GLU A 10 9.88 11.05 4.80
C GLU A 10 10.15 9.86 5.72
N LYS A 11 9.82 9.93 7.01
CA LYS A 11 10.00 8.81 7.95
C LYS A 11 9.17 7.58 7.59
N PHE A 12 7.96 7.74 7.05
CA PHE A 12 7.16 6.62 6.56
C PHE A 12 7.74 6.04 5.26
N LYS A 13 8.22 6.88 4.34
CA LYS A 13 8.96 6.42 3.15
C LYS A 13 10.29 5.74 3.51
N GLU A 14 10.93 6.14 4.60
CA GLU A 14 12.12 5.45 5.13
C GLU A 14 11.78 4.06 5.67
N LYS A 15 10.53 3.87 6.12
CA LYS A 15 10.05 2.60 6.68
C LYS A 15 9.44 1.69 5.63
N ILE A 16 8.80 2.21 4.59
CA ILE A 16 8.13 1.41 3.56
C ILE A 16 8.76 1.73 2.21
N GLU A 17 9.38 0.72 1.62
CA GLU A 17 9.99 0.80 0.30
C GLU A 17 9.16 -0.01 -0.69
N ILE A 18 8.66 0.66 -1.74
CA ILE A 18 7.95 0.05 -2.85
C ILE A 18 8.91 0.04 -4.04
N LYS A 19 9.24 -1.15 -4.56
CA LYS A 19 10.04 -1.33 -5.78
C LYS A 19 9.18 -1.88 -6.89
N GLU A 20 9.51 -1.46 -8.11
CA GLU A 20 8.78 -1.81 -9.31
C GLU A 20 9.77 -2.41 -10.30
N ASP A 21 9.53 -3.66 -10.71
CA ASP A 21 10.28 -4.34 -11.75
C ASP A 21 9.37 -4.62 -12.93
N LYS A 22 9.46 -3.76 -13.95
CA LYS A 22 8.68 -3.89 -15.19
C LYS A 22 9.11 -5.06 -16.06
N GLN A 23 10.34 -5.56 -15.92
CA GLN A 23 10.81 -6.69 -16.72
C GLN A 23 10.22 -8.00 -16.19
N ASN A 24 10.16 -8.12 -14.86
CA ASN A 24 9.60 -9.29 -14.18
C ASN A 24 8.14 -9.11 -13.74
N LEU A 25 7.49 -8.01 -14.13
CA LEU A 25 6.12 -7.65 -13.76
C LEU A 25 5.85 -7.81 -12.25
N THR A 26 6.82 -7.38 -11.44
CA THR A 26 6.82 -7.59 -10.00
C THR A 26 6.79 -6.26 -9.26
N ILE A 27 5.91 -6.14 -8.29
CA ILE A 27 5.86 -5.04 -7.34
C ILE A 27 6.27 -5.58 -5.96
N THR A 28 7.33 -5.02 -5.40
CA THR A 28 7.87 -5.45 -4.11
C THR A 28 7.59 -4.40 -3.05
N LEU A 29 6.98 -4.84 -1.96
CA LEU A 29 6.79 -4.07 -0.73
C LEU A 29 7.80 -4.55 0.31
N ILE A 30 8.62 -3.65 0.84
CA ILE A 30 9.59 -3.94 1.90
C ILE A 30 9.33 -3.00 3.05
N VAL A 31 9.22 -3.54 4.27
CA VAL A 31 9.16 -2.71 5.47
C VAL A 31 10.44 -2.85 6.29
N LYS A 32 10.98 -1.70 6.68
CA LYS A 32 12.29 -1.56 7.30
C LYS A 32 12.14 -1.34 8.80
N GLY A 33 12.81 -2.19 9.58
CA GLY A 33 12.87 -2.09 11.04
C GLY A 33 12.13 -3.23 11.73
N ASP A 34 12.15 -3.23 13.06
CA ASP A 34 11.51 -4.29 13.83
C ASP A 34 10.01 -3.99 14.00
N ILE A 35 9.18 -4.70 13.23
CA ILE A 35 7.74 -4.73 13.45
C ILE A 35 7.45 -5.94 14.34
N PHE A 36 6.79 -5.72 15.48
CA PHE A 36 6.26 -6.82 16.28
C PHE A 36 4.93 -7.28 15.69
N GLY A 37 4.90 -8.48 15.10
CA GLY A 37 3.69 -9.10 14.57
C GLY A 37 3.84 -9.59 13.13
N LYS A 38 2.77 -10.19 12.58
CA LYS A 38 2.72 -10.53 11.16
C LYS A 38 2.62 -9.25 10.35
N PHE A 39 3.56 -9.08 9.42
CA PHE A 39 3.72 -7.88 8.62
C PHE A 39 2.54 -7.66 7.67
N LEU A 40 2.12 -8.71 6.97
CA LEU A 40 0.96 -8.69 6.09
C LEU A 40 0.57 -10.13 5.75
N TYR A 41 -0.72 -10.42 5.65
CA TYR A 41 -1.20 -11.70 5.15
C TYR A 41 -1.34 -11.63 3.63
N PRO A 42 -0.71 -12.55 2.85
CA PRO A 42 -0.80 -12.55 1.39
C PRO A 42 -2.23 -12.47 0.85
N ASP A 43 -3.15 -13.17 1.51
CA ASP A 43 -4.57 -13.24 1.19
C ASP A 43 -5.34 -11.93 1.45
N GLU A 44 -4.80 -11.01 2.24
CA GLU A 44 -5.40 -9.70 2.48
C GLU A 44 -5.07 -8.68 1.38
N ILE A 45 -4.01 -8.89 0.59
CA ILE A 45 -3.59 -7.92 -0.44
C ILE A 45 -4.67 -7.66 -1.48
N PRO A 46 -5.32 -8.68 -2.08
CA PRO A 46 -6.42 -8.44 -3.02
C PRO A 46 -7.56 -7.65 -2.37
N ILE A 47 -7.85 -7.92 -1.09
CA ILE A 47 -8.90 -7.22 -0.33
C ILE A 47 -8.54 -5.75 -0.16
N ILE A 48 -7.29 -5.46 0.23
CA ILE A 48 -6.78 -4.09 0.40
C ILE A 48 -6.84 -3.32 -0.93
N LEU A 49 -6.45 -3.96 -2.04
CA LEU A 49 -6.48 -3.35 -3.38
C LEU A 49 -7.90 -3.01 -3.82
N LYS A 50 -8.88 -3.85 -3.49
CA LYS A 50 -10.30 -3.58 -3.76
C LYS A 50 -10.85 -2.47 -2.88
N LEU A 51 -10.69 -2.60 -1.56
CA LEU A 51 -11.26 -1.70 -0.55
C LEU A 51 -10.68 -0.28 -0.61
N TYR A 52 -9.36 -0.19 -0.57
CA TYR A 52 -8.66 1.10 -0.44
C TYR A 52 -8.16 1.61 -1.79
N GLY A 53 -7.95 0.70 -2.74
CA GLY A 53 -7.48 1.03 -4.07
C GLY A 53 -8.57 1.22 -5.12
N GLY A 54 -9.82 0.87 -4.80
CA GLY A 54 -10.94 0.96 -5.72
C GLY A 54 -10.85 -0.02 -6.90
N LEU A 55 -10.06 -1.10 -6.77
CA LEU A 55 -9.98 -2.14 -7.79
C LEU A 55 -11.32 -2.87 -7.87
N ARG A 56 -12.00 -2.82 -9.02
CA ARG A 56 -13.33 -3.42 -9.20
C ARG A 56 -13.32 -4.82 -9.81
N GLU A 57 -12.23 -5.18 -10.45
CA GLU A 57 -12.06 -6.47 -11.13
C GLU A 57 -11.14 -7.38 -10.33
N ASP A 58 -11.28 -8.68 -10.57
CA ASP A 58 -10.34 -9.67 -10.06
C ASP A 58 -9.15 -9.78 -11.00
N ILE A 59 -7.97 -9.40 -10.50
CA ILE A 59 -6.71 -9.53 -11.22
C ILE A 59 -5.98 -10.77 -10.70
N GLN A 60 -5.57 -11.63 -11.62
CA GLN A 60 -4.75 -12.80 -11.29
C GLN A 60 -3.35 -12.34 -10.90
N MET A 61 -2.93 -12.69 -9.69
CA MET A 61 -1.63 -12.30 -9.14
C MET A 61 -1.06 -13.41 -8.26
N GLU A 62 0.25 -13.60 -8.32
CA GLU A 62 0.99 -14.45 -7.40
C GLU A 62 1.59 -13.57 -6.29
N ILE A 63 1.36 -13.95 -5.03
CA ILE A 63 1.79 -13.17 -3.87
C ILE A 63 2.74 -14.01 -3.03
N LYS A 64 3.97 -13.52 -2.85
CA LYS A 64 5.02 -14.17 -2.05
C LYS A 64 5.38 -13.29 -0.87
N ALA A 65 5.09 -13.74 0.34
CA ALA A 65 5.53 -13.07 1.56
C ALA A 65 6.77 -13.76 2.14
N ASN A 66 7.78 -12.97 2.48
CA ASN A 66 8.92 -13.35 3.28
C ASN A 66 8.89 -12.57 4.60
N GLU A 67 8.39 -13.22 5.65
CA GLU A 67 8.27 -12.60 6.98
C GLU A 67 9.63 -12.22 7.57
N LYS A 68 10.70 -12.98 7.30
CA LYS A 68 12.06 -12.69 7.82
C LYS A 68 12.63 -11.40 7.25
N GLU A 69 12.35 -11.15 5.97
CA GLU A 69 12.79 -9.95 5.25
C GLU A 69 11.75 -8.84 5.31
N GLN A 70 10.60 -9.07 5.96
CA GLN A 70 9.42 -8.18 5.94
C GLN A 70 9.11 -7.67 4.54
N LYS A 71 9.12 -8.62 3.60
CA LYS A 71 9.05 -8.38 2.16
C LYS A 71 7.84 -9.10 1.59
N VAL A 72 7.10 -8.44 0.72
CA VAL A 72 6.05 -9.05 -0.10
C VAL A 72 6.29 -8.73 -1.56
N ASP A 73 6.30 -9.76 -2.40
CA ASP A 73 6.33 -9.63 -3.86
C ASP A 73 4.93 -9.93 -4.41
N ILE A 74 4.42 -9.02 -5.24
CA ILE A 74 3.20 -9.17 -6.03
C ILE A 74 3.63 -9.32 -7.48
N ILE A 75 3.38 -10.48 -8.06
CA ILE A 75 3.83 -10.86 -9.40
C ILE A 75 2.60 -10.96 -10.30
N LEU A 76 2.68 -10.35 -11.48
CA LEU A 76 1.56 -10.19 -12.40
C LEU A 76 1.87 -10.83 -13.76
N GLU A 77 0.83 -11.28 -14.44
CA GLU A 77 0.98 -12.05 -15.68
C GLU A 77 1.17 -11.20 -16.92
N ASN A 78 0.72 -9.94 -16.88
CA ASN A 78 0.80 -9.02 -18.01
C ASN A 78 1.05 -7.56 -17.57
N GLU A 79 1.47 -6.74 -18.54
CA GLU A 79 1.86 -5.35 -18.31
C GLU A 79 0.67 -4.43 -17.98
N GLU A 80 -0.54 -4.77 -18.45
CA GLU A 80 -1.75 -3.98 -18.19
C GLU A 80 -2.12 -4.06 -16.71
N ASP A 81 -2.23 -5.29 -16.20
CA ASP A 81 -2.48 -5.57 -14.79
C ASP A 81 -1.36 -4.99 -13.91
N PHE A 82 -0.10 -5.11 -14.36
CA PHE A 82 1.03 -4.47 -13.69
C PHE A 82 0.84 -2.98 -13.49
N LYS A 83 0.53 -2.24 -14.56
CA LYS A 83 0.30 -0.79 -14.48
C LYS A 83 -0.89 -0.46 -13.60
N LYS A 84 -1.94 -1.29 -13.64
CA LYS A 84 -3.14 -1.10 -12.84
C LYS A 84 -2.85 -1.26 -11.36
N ILE A 85 -2.27 -2.38 -10.94
CA ILE A 85 -1.88 -2.61 -9.54
C ILE A 85 -0.86 -1.58 -9.07
N GLN A 86 0.11 -1.22 -9.91
CA GLN A 86 1.08 -0.17 -9.61
C GLN A 86 0.37 1.15 -9.27
N SER A 87 -0.53 1.60 -10.14
CA SER A 87 -1.28 2.84 -9.92
C SER A 87 -2.18 2.76 -8.68
N THR A 88 -2.85 1.62 -8.48
CA THR A 88 -3.72 1.37 -7.33
C THR A 88 -2.93 1.45 -6.02
N MET A 89 -1.79 0.78 -5.94
CA MET A 89 -0.92 0.82 -4.75
C MET A 89 -0.40 2.22 -4.46
N LYS A 90 0.00 2.96 -5.50
CA LYS A 90 0.46 4.34 -5.34
C LYS A 90 -0.63 5.23 -4.78
N ASN A 91 -1.86 5.08 -5.27
CA ASN A 91 -3.01 5.84 -4.77
C ASN A 91 -3.32 5.50 -3.30
N ILE A 92 -3.31 4.21 -2.94
CA ILE A 92 -3.49 3.78 -1.53
C ILE A 92 -2.44 4.45 -0.64
N TRP A 93 -1.18 4.42 -1.08
CA TRP A 93 -0.07 4.99 -0.32
C TRP A 93 -0.21 6.51 -0.13
N GLU A 94 -0.53 7.23 -1.20
CA GLU A 94 -0.72 8.69 -1.15
C GLU A 94 -1.88 9.05 -0.23
N ASN A 95 -3.02 8.37 -0.35
CA ASN A 95 -4.18 8.57 0.51
C ASN A 95 -3.86 8.28 1.99
N ALA A 96 -3.14 7.20 2.29
CA ALA A 96 -2.76 6.87 3.66
C ALA A 96 -1.88 7.96 4.29
N VAL A 97 -0.93 8.50 3.52
CA VAL A 97 -0.07 9.62 3.95
C VAL A 97 -0.89 10.87 4.20
N ASP A 98 -1.84 11.19 3.32
CA ASP A 98 -2.67 12.39 3.45
C ASP A 98 -3.66 12.28 4.62
N MET A 99 -4.27 11.12 4.83
CA MET A 99 -5.11 10.86 6.01
C MET A 99 -4.34 11.02 7.31
N LEU A 100 -3.13 10.46 7.40
CA LEU A 100 -2.26 10.65 8.56
C LEU A 100 -1.90 12.13 8.75
N ALA A 101 -1.69 12.87 7.65
CA ALA A 101 -1.38 14.28 7.72
C ALA A 101 -2.54 15.11 8.28
N GLU A 102 -3.78 14.81 7.87
CA GLU A 102 -4.98 15.47 8.38
C GLU A 102 -5.25 15.12 9.85
N LEU A 103 -5.06 13.87 10.26
CA LEU A 103 -5.20 13.45 11.65
C LEU A 103 -4.25 14.20 12.58
N LEU A 104 -3.01 14.43 12.16
CA LEU A 104 -2.03 15.20 12.92
C LEU A 104 -2.38 16.68 13.06
N LYS A 105 -3.18 17.22 12.14
CA LYS A 105 -3.74 18.58 12.24
C LYS A 105 -4.96 18.63 13.18
N GLY A 106 -5.36 17.50 13.74
CA GLY A 106 -6.56 17.37 14.57
C GLY A 106 -7.86 17.19 13.77
N ASN A 107 -7.76 16.93 12.46
CA ASN A 107 -8.92 16.67 11.61
C ASN A 107 -9.25 15.16 11.61
N TYR A 108 -10.04 14.73 12.60
CA TYR A 108 -10.45 13.33 12.76
C TYR A 108 -11.63 12.93 11.86
N GLU A 109 -12.26 13.88 11.17
CA GLU A 109 -13.40 13.60 10.28
C GLU A 109 -12.99 12.87 8.99
N ILE A 110 -11.70 12.94 8.63
CA ILE A 110 -11.09 12.30 7.45
C ILE A 110 -11.17 10.75 7.45
N ILE A 111 -11.39 10.12 8.62
CA ILE A 111 -11.47 8.64 8.74
C ILE A 111 -12.83 8.10 8.26
N LYS A 112 -13.87 8.94 8.14
CA LYS A 112 -15.24 8.49 7.85
C LYS A 112 -15.48 8.01 6.41
N ASP A 113 -14.58 8.28 5.47
CA ASP A 113 -14.72 7.95 4.05
C ASP A 113 -13.94 6.70 3.62
N VAL A 114 -13.89 5.65 4.45
CA VAL A 114 -13.58 4.31 3.91
C VAL A 114 -14.78 3.90 3.05
N PRO A 115 -14.61 3.63 1.74
CA PRO A 115 -15.74 3.33 0.88
C PRO A 115 -16.52 2.13 1.43
N ASN A 116 -17.79 2.33 1.77
CA ASN A 116 -18.71 1.22 1.99
C ASN A 116 -18.80 0.45 0.67
N ILE A 117 -18.29 -0.78 0.63
CA ILE A 117 -18.69 -1.77 -0.37
C ILE A 117 -20.08 -2.28 0.02
N ASP A 118 -21.08 -1.48 -0.30
CA ASP A 118 -22.45 -1.93 -0.49
C ASP A 118 -23.00 -1.20 -1.73
N ASN A 119 -22.75 -1.80 -2.91
CA ASN A 119 -23.65 -1.94 -4.05
C ASN A 119 -22.97 -2.66 -5.22
#